data_AF-A0A371JCV3-F1
#
_entry.id   AF-A0A371JCV3-F1
#
_cell.length_a   1.000
_cell.length_b   1.000
_cell.length_c   1.000
_cell.angle_alpha   90.00
_cell.angle_beta   90.00
_cell.angle_gamma   90.00
#
_symmetry.space_group_name_H-M   'P 1'
#
loop_
_entity.id
_entity.type
_entity.pdbx_description
1 polymer ?
#
loop_
_entity_poly.entity_id
_entity_poly.type
_entity_poly.pdbx_seq_one_letter_code
_entity_poly.pdbx_strand_id
1 'polypeptide(L)' 'MLLSGQNIKKEYGLQKIIDIKKLEINDRDRIGIVGRNGVGKAGLIIWIKRKDRLNYPTFQ' A
#
# COMPACT_ATOMS: atom_id res chain seq x y z
N MET A 1 -2.30 -6.43 17.62
CA MET A 1 -2.69 -6.15 16.23
C MET A 1 -2.61 -4.65 16.00
N LEU A 2 -1.74 -4.19 15.10
CA LEU A 2 -1.52 -2.75 14.84
C LEU A 2 -2.26 -2.26 13.60
N LEU A 3 -2.38 -3.11 12.57
CA LEU A 3 -3.10 -2.77 11.35
C LEU A 3 -3.80 -4.02 10.79
N SER A 4 -5.03 -3.86 10.32
CA SER A 4 -5.71 -4.88 9.52
C SER A 4 -6.46 -4.22 8.37
N GLY A 5 -6.56 -4.92 7.24
CA GLY A 5 -7.29 -4.44 6.07
C GLY A 5 -7.64 -5.57 5.12
N GLN A 6 -8.78 -5.43 4.46
CA GLN A 6 -9.28 -6.39 3.47
C GLN A 6 -9.47 -5.70 2.12
N ASN A 7 -9.29 -6.44 1.03
CA ASN A 7 -9.46 -5.98 -0.35
C ASN A 7 -8.74 -4.65 -0.66
N ILE A 8 -7.48 -4.53 -0.24
CA ILE A 8 -6.67 -3.33 -0.46
C ILE A 8 -6.22 -3.32 -1.92
N LYS A 9 -6.74 -2.37 -2.69
CA LYS A 9 -6.42 -2.19 -4.11
C LYS A 9 -5.94 -0.77 -4.39
N LYS A 10 -4.93 -0.66 -5.26
CA LYS A 10 -4.47 0.64 -5.77
C LYS A 10 -4.03 0.49 -7.22
N GLU A 11 -4.53 1.37 -8.05
CA GLU A 11 -4.31 1.39 -9.48
C GLU A 11 -3.90 2.81 -9.90
N TYR A 12 -3.02 2.92 -10.89
CA TYR A 12 -2.69 4.16 -11.59
C TYR A 12 -2.97 3.96 -13.08
N GLY A 13 -4.05 4.59 -13.56
CA GLY A 13 -4.57 4.33 -14.92
C GLY A 13 -4.91 2.86 -15.10
N LEU A 14 -4.28 2.21 -16.09
CA LEU A 14 -4.47 0.79 -16.38
C LEU A 14 -3.57 -0.16 -15.56
N GLN A 15 -2.61 0.39 -14.79
CA GLN A 15 -1.66 -0.42 -14.05
C GLN A 15 -2.13 -0.64 -12.61
N LYS A 16 -2.37 -1.90 -12.28
CA LYS A 16 -2.62 -2.34 -10.90
C LYS A 16 -1.30 -2.44 -10.14
N ILE A 17 -1.17 -1.64 -9.08
CA ILE A 17 0.05 -1.53 -8.25
C ILE A 17 -0.06 -2.36 -6.98
N ILE A 18 -1.25 -2.40 -6.38
CA ILE A 18 -1.55 -3.17 -5.18
C ILE A 18 -2.85 -3.95 -5.41
N ASP A 19 -2.83 -5.23 -5.09
CA ASP A 19 -4.04 -6.05 -4.99
C ASP A 19 -3.82 -7.10 -3.91
N ILE A 20 -4.16 -6.73 -2.67
CA ILE A 20 -3.98 -7.55 -1.48
C ILE A 20 -5.36 -7.89 -0.92
N LYS A 21 -5.72 -9.17 -0.94
CA LYS A 21 -7.02 -9.64 -0.43
C LYS A 21 -7.16 -9.42 1.08
N LYS A 22 -6.09 -9.65 1.84
CA LYS A 22 -6.06 -9.48 3.30
C LYS A 22 -4.65 -9.08 3.74
N LEU A 23 -4.55 -8.09 4.60
CA LEU A 23 -3.32 -7.64 5.23
C LEU A 23 -3.56 -7.53 6.74
N GLU A 24 -2.71 -8.18 7.53
CA GLU A 24 -2.69 -8.06 8.98
C GLU A 24 -1.24 -7.78 9.38
N ILE A 25 -1.04 -6.77 10.21
CA ILE A 25 0.26 -6.37 10.74
C ILE A 25 0.15 -6.33 12.25
N ASN A 26 1.01 -7.11 12.90
CA ASN A 26 1.16 -7.16 14.33
C ASN A 26 2.37 -6.36 14.79
N ASP A 27 2.45 -6.17 16.11
CA ASP A 27 3.62 -5.54 16.68
C ASP A 27 4.87 -6.38 16.37
N ARG A 28 5.96 -5.69 15.99
CA ARG A 28 7.25 -6.26 15.56
C ARG A 28 7.30 -7.00 14.23
N ASP A 29 6.22 -6.99 13.44
CA ASP A 29 6.26 -7.54 12.07
C ASP A 29 7.21 -6.73 11.17
N ARG A 30 8.00 -7.44 10.35
CA ARG A 30 8.85 -6.84 9.31
C ARG A 30 8.31 -7.20 7.94
N ILE A 31 7.91 -6.20 7.16
CA ILE A 31 7.32 -6.40 5.83
C ILE A 31 8.31 -5.96 4.76
N GLY A 32 8.62 -6.88 3.84
CA GLY A 32 9.45 -6.60 2.66
C GLY A 32 8.60 -6.45 1.39
N ILE A 33 8.98 -5.51 0.52
CA ILE A 33 8.32 -5.30 -0.78
C ILE A 33 9.21 -5.86 -1.91
N VAL A 34 8.74 -6.91 -2.60
CA VAL A 34 9.47 -7.60 -3.67
C VAL A 34 8.77 -7.43 -5.04
N GLY A 35 9.51 -7.62 -6.14
CA GLY A 35 9.03 -7.34 -7.51
C GLY A 35 10.14 -6.92 -8.48
N ARG A 36 9.83 -6.72 -9.76
CA ARG A 36 10.80 -6.25 -10.78
C ARG A 36 11.14 -4.76 -10.59
N ASN A 37 12.23 -4.29 -11.17
CA ASN A 37 12.54 -2.85 -11.19
C ASN A 37 11.48 -2.10 -12.02
N GLY A 38 11.10 -0.90 -11.57
CA GLY A 38 10.11 -0.07 -12.25
C GLY A 38 8.63 -0.41 -11.98
N VAL A 39 8.31 -1.46 -11.20
CA VAL A 39 6.90 -1.85 -10.91
C VAL A 39 6.21 -0.98 -9.85
N GLY A 40 6.83 0.10 -9.40
CA GLY A 40 6.23 1.03 -8.44
C GLY A 40 6.49 0.73 -6.96
N LYS A 41 7.47 -0.09 -6.59
CA LYS A 41 7.82 -0.37 -5.16
C LYS A 41 8.10 0.89 -4.34
N ALA A 42 8.94 1.79 -4.86
CA ALA A 42 9.25 3.05 -4.19
C ALA A 42 8.01 3.96 -4.11
N GLY A 43 7.20 3.98 -5.17
CA GLY A 43 5.92 4.71 -5.20
C GLY A 43 4.94 4.19 -4.14
N LEU A 44 4.88 2.87 -3.95
CA LEU A 44 4.09 2.23 -2.91
C LEU A 44 4.53 2.65 -1.50
N ILE A 45 5.83 2.64 -1.22
CA ILE A 45 6.38 3.07 0.07
C ILE A 45 6.03 4.54 0.36
N ILE A 46 6.19 5.41 -0.65
CA ILE A 46 5.86 6.83 -0.52
C ILE A 46 4.37 7.01 -0.26
N TRP A 47 3.51 6.28 -0.98
CA TRP A 47 2.07 6.36 -0.81
C TRP A 47 1.63 5.93 0.60
N ILE A 48 2.15 4.81 1.11
CA ILE A 48 1.87 4.34 2.47
C ILE A 48 2.32 5.39 3.50
N LYS A 49 3.52 5.96 3.35
CA LYS A 49 4.00 7.03 4.25
C LYS A 49 3.14 8.29 4.20
N ARG A 50 2.56 8.62 3.04
CA ARG A 50 1.71 9.80 2.87
C ARG A 50 0.31 9.61 3.45
N LYS A 51 -0.23 8.39 3.44
CA LYS A 51 -1.51 8.08 4.10
C LYS A 51 -1.49 8.34 5.60
N ASP A 52 -0.33 8.20 6.23
CA ASP A 52 -0.12 8.51 7.65
C ASP A 52 -0.10 10.02 7.94
N ARG A 53 0.00 10.88 6.91
CA ARG A 53 0.12 12.34 7.04
C ARG A 53 -0.97 13.17 6.36
N LEU A 54 -1.91 12.57 5.62
CA LEU A 54 -2.86 13.34 4.81
C LEU A 54 -4.32 12.90 5.03
N ASN A 55 -5.03 13.69 5.84
CA ASN A 55 -6.47 13.95 5.71
C ASN A 55 -6.73 14.77 4.43
N TYR A 56 -6.37 14.27 3.26
CA TYR A 56 -6.75 14.89 1.99
C TYR A 56 -7.85 14.07 1.31
N PRO A 57 -8.91 14.72 0.81
CA PRO A 57 -9.99 14.02 0.15
C PRO A 57 -9.41 13.33 -1.08
N THR A 58 -9.55 12.02 -1.11
CA THR A 58 -9.23 11.26 -2.30
C THR A 58 -10.31 11.65 -3.30
N PHE A 59 -9.97 12.48 -4.30
CA PHE A 59 -10.90 12.76 -5.39
C PHE A 59 -11.30 11.43 -6.04
N GLN A 60 -12.61 11.29 -6.22
CA GLN A 60 -13.26 10.17 -6.93
C GLN A 60 -12.62 9.91 -8.28
#